data_AF-A0A6A7GDG3-F1
#
_entry.id   AF-A0A6A7GDG3-F1
#
_cell.length_a   1.000
_cell.length_b   1.000
_cell.length_c   1.000
_cell.angle_alpha   90.00
_cell.angle_beta   90.00
_cell.angle_gamma   90.00
#
_symmetry.space_group_name_H-M   'P 1'
#
loop_
_entity.id
_entity.type
_entity.pdbx_description
1 polymer ?
#
loop_
_entity_poly.entity_id
_entity_poly.type
_entity_poly.pdbx_seq_one_letter_code
_entity_poly.pdbx_strand_id
1 'polypeptide(L)'
;MLKLILLFLLTTNNYIVCQPPYEPTWASLETRSIPDWYRELKFGIFIHWGVYSVPAYGCDNANAAEWYEHYLMDGRQCLLDFHAQNYGAETPYREFASAFRAELFDPDKWADLFQRSGANYIVLTSKHHDGFALYDTPFSPNWNSVEVGPNRNLVGDLFDSMRKRTNMRLGLYHSLMEWSHPLYVSDIANGTRNFPESHLLPMMRELVEKFNPDIVWSDGEWDRTYQYWGSTQFLAWLYNESPVRDHVVVNDRWDMNRPAQCERSCVHTVESEAGGFDPDHIWEECRTMSNPLSWG
;
A
#
# COMPACT_ATOMS: atom_id res chain seq x y z
N MET A 1 -2.02 -72.52 -22.32
CA MET A 1 -2.71 -71.69 -21.29
C MET A 1 -2.24 -70.26 -21.45
N LEU A 2 -3.08 -69.40 -22.02
CA LEU A 2 -2.81 -67.98 -22.25
C LEU A 2 -3.09 -67.20 -20.95
N LYS A 3 -2.12 -66.47 -20.40
CA LYS A 3 -2.33 -65.57 -19.26
C LYS A 3 -2.88 -64.24 -19.77
N LEU A 4 -4.13 -63.92 -19.40
CA LEU A 4 -4.75 -62.62 -19.61
C LEU A 4 -4.19 -61.63 -18.56
N ILE A 5 -3.51 -60.57 -19.00
CA ILE A 5 -3.13 -59.44 -18.15
C ILE A 5 -4.25 -58.40 -18.30
N LEU A 6 -5.01 -58.16 -17.23
CA LEU A 6 -6.03 -57.13 -17.17
C LEU A 6 -5.38 -55.81 -16.73
N LEU A 7 -5.20 -54.87 -17.65
CA LEU A 7 -4.70 -53.53 -17.36
C LEU A 7 -5.88 -52.66 -16.89
N PHE A 8 -5.93 -52.32 -15.60
CA PHE A 8 -6.89 -51.35 -15.08
C PHE A 8 -6.39 -49.93 -15.40
N LEU A 9 -7.00 -49.27 -16.38
CA LEU A 9 -6.83 -47.83 -16.60
C LEU A 9 -7.60 -47.08 -15.50
N LEU A 10 -6.88 -46.57 -14.50
CA LEU A 10 -7.39 -45.56 -13.58
C LEU A 10 -7.49 -44.22 -14.34
N THR A 11 -8.67 -43.90 -14.85
CA THR A 11 -8.97 -42.55 -15.32
C THR A 11 -9.20 -41.67 -14.10
N THR A 12 -8.18 -40.93 -13.67
CA THR A 12 -8.37 -39.85 -12.67
C THR A 12 -9.18 -38.75 -13.34
N ASN A 13 -10.45 -38.66 -12.97
CA ASN A 13 -11.34 -37.59 -13.39
C ASN A 13 -10.88 -36.33 -12.63
N ASN A 14 -9.95 -35.57 -13.23
CA ASN A 14 -9.56 -34.26 -12.73
C ASN A 14 -10.72 -33.30 -13.00
N TYR A 15 -11.70 -33.28 -12.10
CA TYR A 15 -12.64 -32.16 -12.02
C TYR A 15 -11.82 -30.93 -11.66
N ILE A 16 -11.59 -30.06 -12.63
CA ILE A 16 -11.17 -28.69 -12.35
C ILE A 16 -12.35 -28.05 -11.61
N VAL A 17 -12.25 -27.99 -10.28
CA VAL A 17 -13.15 -27.18 -9.47
C VAL A 17 -12.78 -25.73 -9.79
N CYS A 18 -13.48 -25.15 -10.76
CA CYS A 18 -13.46 -23.71 -10.95
C CYS A 18 -14.09 -23.11 -9.69
N GLN A 19 -13.28 -22.51 -8.83
CA GLN A 19 -13.82 -21.76 -7.69
C GLN A 19 -14.77 -20.69 -8.25
N PRO A 20 -15.97 -20.52 -7.69
CA PRO A 20 -16.85 -19.44 -8.12
C PRO A 20 -16.11 -18.09 -7.95
N PRO A 21 -16.38 -17.11 -8.82
CA PRO A 21 -15.78 -15.79 -8.68
C PRO A 21 -16.13 -15.19 -7.31
N TYR A 22 -15.21 -14.40 -6.77
CA TYR A 22 -15.43 -13.67 -5.53
C TYR A 22 -16.50 -12.60 -5.73
N GLU A 23 -17.58 -12.67 -4.96
CA GLU A 23 -18.57 -11.59 -4.90
C GLU A 23 -18.03 -10.44 -4.03
N PRO A 24 -18.47 -9.18 -4.24
CA PRO A 24 -18.03 -8.01 -3.47
C PRO A 24 -18.66 -7.96 -2.06
N THR A 25 -18.54 -9.06 -1.32
CA THR A 25 -19.01 -9.22 0.06
C THR A 25 -17.92 -9.89 0.89
N TRP A 26 -17.78 -9.49 2.16
CA TRP A 26 -16.79 -10.10 3.06
C TRP A 26 -16.95 -11.61 3.19
N ALA A 27 -18.19 -12.10 3.27
CA ALA A 27 -18.46 -13.54 3.32
C ALA A 27 -17.88 -14.32 2.13
N SER A 28 -17.87 -13.72 0.93
CA SER A 28 -17.23 -14.33 -0.24
C SER A 28 -15.71 -14.16 -0.21
N LEU A 29 -15.22 -12.96 0.12
CA LEU A 29 -13.78 -12.65 0.12
C LEU A 29 -13.00 -13.47 1.15
N GLU A 30 -13.62 -13.72 2.32
CA GLU A 30 -13.06 -14.53 3.41
C GLU A 30 -12.85 -16.01 3.05
N THR A 31 -13.40 -16.47 1.93
CA THR A 31 -13.09 -17.81 1.40
C THR A 31 -11.72 -17.90 0.75
N ARG A 32 -11.07 -16.75 0.46
CA ARG A 32 -9.70 -16.68 -0.04
C ARG A 32 -8.73 -16.90 1.10
N SER A 33 -7.85 -17.89 0.96
CA SER A 33 -6.71 -18.06 1.86
C SER A 33 -5.57 -17.13 1.47
N ILE A 34 -4.87 -16.58 2.46
CA ILE A 34 -3.61 -15.86 2.24
C ILE A 34 -2.59 -16.79 1.59
N PRO A 35 -1.98 -16.40 0.45
CA PRO A 35 -0.97 -17.18 -0.27
C PRO A 35 0.17 -17.70 0.62
N ASP A 36 0.57 -18.96 0.42
CA ASP A 36 1.56 -19.64 1.26
C ASP A 36 2.92 -18.94 1.28
N TRP A 37 3.31 -18.32 0.17
CA TRP A 37 4.57 -17.60 0.09
C TRP A 37 4.68 -16.54 1.19
N TYR A 38 3.59 -15.84 1.54
CA TYR A 38 3.64 -14.80 2.57
C TYR A 38 3.87 -15.40 3.96
N ARG A 39 3.29 -16.58 4.24
CA ARG A 39 3.53 -17.30 5.50
C ARG A 39 4.98 -17.72 5.65
N GLU A 40 5.65 -18.03 4.56
CA GLU A 40 7.04 -18.49 4.55
C GLU A 40 8.03 -17.33 4.70
N LEU A 41 7.71 -16.17 4.12
CA LEU A 41 8.57 -14.99 4.10
C LEU A 41 8.36 -14.16 5.39
N LYS A 42 9.31 -14.23 6.32
CA LYS A 42 9.16 -13.68 7.69
C LYS A 42 9.52 -12.20 7.86
N PHE A 43 10.26 -11.63 6.92
CA PHE A 43 10.87 -10.31 7.06
C PHE A 43 10.84 -9.54 5.74
N GLY A 44 10.38 -8.29 5.81
CA GLY A 44 10.35 -7.34 4.70
C GLY A 44 10.74 -5.94 5.12
N ILE A 45 10.94 -5.06 4.13
CA ILE A 45 11.32 -3.65 4.34
C ILE A 45 10.20 -2.75 3.86
N PHE A 46 9.70 -1.91 4.75
CA PHE A 46 8.72 -0.88 4.44
C PHE A 46 9.42 0.47 4.24
N ILE A 47 9.07 1.17 3.17
CA ILE A 47 9.68 2.43 2.75
C ILE A 47 8.58 3.49 2.67
N HIS A 48 8.59 4.44 3.61
CA HIS A 48 7.85 5.70 3.49
C HIS A 48 8.79 6.74 2.91
N TRP A 49 8.47 7.21 1.71
CA TRP A 49 9.27 8.18 0.99
C TRP A 49 8.36 9.03 0.11
N GLY A 50 8.49 10.34 0.22
CA GLY A 50 7.64 11.27 -0.53
C GLY A 50 8.04 12.72 -0.30
N VAL A 51 7.11 13.63 -0.63
CA VAL A 51 7.34 15.09 -0.50
C VAL A 51 7.65 15.48 0.94
N TYR A 52 7.02 14.83 1.91
CA TYR A 52 7.26 15.02 3.35
C TYR A 52 8.70 14.71 3.78
N SER A 53 9.45 13.91 3.02
CA SER A 53 10.87 13.64 3.29
C SER A 53 11.77 14.83 2.94
N VAL A 54 11.26 15.88 2.27
CA VAL A 54 12.01 17.12 2.00
C VAL A 54 12.18 17.95 3.27
N PRO A 55 11.11 18.32 4.01
CA PRO A 55 11.27 19.01 5.28
C PRO A 55 11.88 18.10 6.37
N ALA A 56 11.70 16.77 6.27
CA ALA A 56 12.32 15.78 7.15
C ALA A 56 12.16 16.11 8.65
N TYR A 57 10.98 16.60 9.04
CA TYR A 57 10.74 17.15 10.37
C TYR A 57 9.37 16.71 10.91
N GLY A 58 9.40 16.09 12.09
CA GLY A 58 8.22 15.86 12.93
C GLY A 58 8.38 16.65 14.23
N CYS A 59 7.27 17.19 14.75
CA CYS A 59 7.29 17.91 16.02
C CYS A 59 7.45 16.97 17.22
N ASP A 60 8.53 17.12 18.00
CA ASP A 60 8.83 16.27 19.17
C ASP A 60 8.88 14.76 18.84
N ASN A 61 9.31 13.93 19.79
CA ASN A 61 9.34 12.47 19.62
C ASN A 61 7.94 11.82 19.49
N ALA A 62 6.90 12.62 19.28
CA ALA A 62 5.49 12.21 19.28
C ALA A 62 4.79 12.32 17.92
N ASN A 63 5.42 12.96 16.92
CA ASN A 63 4.76 13.27 15.66
C ASN A 63 5.55 12.76 14.46
N ALA A 64 4.81 12.20 13.51
CA ALA A 64 5.36 11.55 12.35
C ALA A 64 5.76 12.58 11.29
N ALA A 65 6.99 12.53 10.76
CA ALA A 65 7.44 13.49 9.76
C ALA A 65 6.64 13.38 8.45
N GLU A 66 6.12 12.20 8.12
CA GLU A 66 5.24 12.00 6.97
C GLU A 66 3.84 12.62 7.12
N TRP A 67 3.52 13.13 8.32
CA TRP A 67 2.30 13.88 8.63
C TRP A 67 2.49 15.40 8.57
N TYR A 68 3.58 15.88 7.99
CA TYR A 68 3.92 17.31 7.91
C TYR A 68 2.77 18.17 7.36
N GLU A 69 2.16 17.80 6.22
CA GLU A 69 1.04 18.57 5.65
C GLU A 69 -0.14 18.65 6.63
N HIS A 70 -0.54 17.52 7.20
CA HIS A 70 -1.64 17.45 8.16
C HIS A 70 -1.42 18.37 9.35
N TYR A 71 -0.21 18.33 9.93
CA TYR A 71 0.12 19.17 11.08
C TYR A 71 0.22 20.67 10.76
N LEU A 72 0.55 21.03 9.52
CA LEU A 72 0.42 22.42 9.06
C LEU A 72 -1.05 22.82 9.01
N MET A 73 -1.91 21.98 8.45
CA MET A 73 -3.35 22.21 8.34
C MET A 73 -4.03 22.31 9.72
N ASP A 74 -3.60 21.48 10.67
CA ASP A 74 -4.05 21.50 12.07
C ASP A 74 -3.56 22.72 12.86
N GLY A 75 -2.61 23.49 12.32
CA GLY A 75 -2.04 24.66 12.97
C GLY A 75 -1.16 24.31 14.18
N ARG A 76 -0.41 23.20 14.12
CA ARG A 76 0.48 22.81 15.21
C ARG A 76 1.64 23.80 15.35
N GLN A 77 1.69 24.52 16.47
CA GLN A 77 2.60 25.67 16.66
C GLN A 77 4.07 25.34 16.39
N CYS A 78 4.58 24.22 16.91
CA CYS A 78 5.95 23.77 16.67
C CYS A 78 6.29 23.61 15.18
N LEU A 79 5.31 23.18 14.38
CA LEU A 79 5.49 22.97 12.95
C LEU A 79 5.38 24.30 12.21
N LEU A 80 4.42 25.15 12.59
CA LEU A 80 4.30 26.50 12.06
C LEU A 80 5.57 27.33 12.31
N ASP A 81 6.15 27.25 13.51
CA ASP A 81 7.39 27.94 13.85
C ASP A 81 8.57 27.43 13.00
N PHE A 82 8.74 26.12 12.92
CA PHE A 82 9.76 25.51 12.07
C PHE A 82 9.56 25.88 10.59
N HIS A 83 8.33 25.81 10.10
CA HIS A 83 7.98 26.13 8.72
C HIS A 83 8.25 27.59 8.39
N ALA A 84 7.81 28.51 9.25
CA ALA A 84 8.04 29.94 9.10
C ALA A 84 9.52 30.29 9.12
N GLN A 85 10.30 29.66 10.00
CA GLN A 85 11.74 29.92 10.12
C GLN A 85 12.55 29.41 8.92
N ASN A 86 12.18 28.26 8.34
CA ASN A 86 13.00 27.59 7.33
C ASN A 86 12.50 27.83 5.89
N TYR A 87 11.19 28.02 5.70
CA TYR A 87 10.57 28.09 4.37
C TYR A 87 9.71 29.35 4.17
N GLY A 88 9.36 30.05 5.24
CA GLY A 88 8.44 31.20 5.22
C GLY A 88 7.01 30.80 5.59
N ALA A 89 6.33 31.62 6.40
CA ALA A 89 5.07 31.25 7.04
C ALA A 89 3.92 30.94 6.06
N GLU A 90 3.96 31.53 4.87
CA GLU A 90 2.92 31.42 3.85
C GLU A 90 3.29 30.42 2.74
N THR A 91 4.40 29.69 2.88
CA THR A 91 4.86 28.74 1.86
C THR A 91 3.93 27.51 1.84
N PRO A 92 3.24 27.21 0.72
CA PRO A 92 2.38 26.04 0.68
C PRO A 92 3.20 24.74 0.75
N TYR A 93 2.69 23.71 1.42
CA TYR A 93 3.30 22.37 1.42
C TYR A 93 3.58 21.85 0.00
N ARG A 94 2.70 22.19 -0.96
CA ARG A 94 2.86 21.80 -2.37
C ARG A 94 4.15 22.27 -3.02
N GLU A 95 4.77 23.36 -2.54
CA GLU A 95 6.05 23.85 -3.08
C GLU A 95 7.19 22.85 -2.85
N PHE A 96 7.10 21.99 -1.83
CA PHE A 96 8.12 20.97 -1.55
C PHE A 96 8.20 19.90 -2.64
N ALA A 97 7.17 19.69 -3.47
CA ALA A 97 7.25 18.74 -4.57
C ALA A 97 8.37 19.07 -5.56
N SER A 98 8.64 20.37 -5.78
CA SER A 98 9.76 20.81 -6.65
C SER A 98 11.14 20.55 -6.04
N ALA A 99 11.22 20.48 -4.71
CA ALA A 99 12.42 20.18 -3.96
C ALA A 99 12.64 18.68 -3.73
N PHE A 100 11.57 17.88 -3.84
CA PHE A 100 11.66 16.42 -3.83
C PHE A 100 12.24 15.92 -5.16
N ARG A 101 13.57 15.93 -5.31
CA ARG A 101 14.22 15.66 -6.60
C ARG A 101 14.77 14.26 -6.76
N ALA A 102 14.92 13.51 -5.66
CA ALA A 102 15.52 12.18 -5.67
C ALA A 102 16.88 12.10 -6.41
N GLU A 103 17.71 13.15 -6.34
CA GLU A 103 18.91 13.32 -7.19
C GLU A 103 19.95 12.19 -7.00
N LEU A 104 19.96 11.56 -5.82
CA LEU A 104 20.89 10.47 -5.48
C LEU A 104 20.20 9.10 -5.45
N PHE A 105 18.94 9.01 -5.89
CA PHE A 105 18.22 7.74 -5.93
C PHE A 105 18.76 6.82 -7.03
N ASP A 106 19.25 5.67 -6.58
CA ASP A 106 19.80 4.61 -7.41
C ASP A 106 19.07 3.29 -7.09
N PRO A 107 18.11 2.85 -7.93
CA PRO A 107 17.29 1.68 -7.64
C PRO A 107 18.11 0.39 -7.58
N ASP A 108 19.23 0.30 -8.31
CA ASP A 108 20.10 -0.87 -8.28
C ASP A 108 20.83 -0.99 -6.94
N LYS A 109 21.26 0.15 -6.37
CA LYS A 109 21.86 0.16 -5.02
C LYS A 109 20.84 -0.21 -3.95
N TRP A 110 19.59 0.23 -4.10
CA TRP A 110 18.50 -0.14 -3.19
C TRP A 110 18.20 -1.63 -3.28
N ALA A 111 18.06 -2.18 -4.49
CA ALA A 111 17.84 -3.60 -4.70
C ALA A 111 18.95 -4.47 -4.09
N ASP A 112 20.21 -4.09 -4.32
CA ASP A 112 21.35 -4.78 -3.74
C ASP A 112 21.38 -4.68 -2.20
N LEU A 113 20.99 -3.53 -1.65
CA LEU A 113 20.91 -3.32 -0.21
C LEU A 113 19.82 -4.19 0.42
N PHE A 114 18.61 -4.18 -0.14
CA PHE A 114 17.48 -4.93 0.39
C PHE A 114 17.73 -6.43 0.33
N GLN A 115 18.30 -6.94 -0.77
CA GLN A 115 18.69 -8.34 -0.84
C GLN A 115 19.75 -8.71 0.21
N ARG A 116 20.75 -7.85 0.42
CA ARG A 116 21.79 -8.10 1.46
C ARG A 116 21.24 -8.05 2.88
N SER A 117 20.14 -7.35 3.13
CA SER A 117 19.51 -7.29 4.46
C SER A 117 18.87 -8.61 4.89
N GLY A 118 18.63 -9.54 3.95
CA GLY A 118 17.89 -10.78 4.18
C GLY A 118 16.37 -10.60 4.15
N ALA A 119 15.87 -9.41 3.81
CA ALA A 119 14.47 -9.19 3.52
C ALA A 119 14.03 -10.04 2.31
N ASN A 120 12.78 -10.48 2.35
CA ASN A 120 12.18 -11.30 1.31
C ASN A 120 11.11 -10.55 0.51
N TYR A 121 10.67 -9.41 1.02
CA TYR A 121 9.76 -8.51 0.32
C TYR A 121 10.06 -7.05 0.68
N ILE A 122 9.60 -6.13 -0.16
CA ILE A 122 9.54 -4.70 0.16
C ILE A 122 8.11 -4.20 0.05
N VAL A 123 7.78 -3.11 0.74
CA VAL A 123 6.56 -2.32 0.53
C VAL A 123 6.97 -0.86 0.37
N LEU A 124 6.72 -0.26 -0.80
CA LEU A 124 7.00 1.16 -1.06
C LEU A 124 5.68 1.95 -1.02
N THR A 125 5.67 3.11 -0.36
CA THR A 125 4.57 4.08 -0.48
C THR A 125 4.41 4.54 -1.93
N SER A 126 3.41 4.02 -2.65
CA SER A 126 3.05 4.53 -3.99
C SER A 126 2.41 5.92 -3.92
N LYS A 127 1.65 6.16 -2.85
CA LYS A 127 0.98 7.41 -2.50
C LYS A 127 0.64 7.40 -1.01
N HIS A 128 1.03 8.45 -0.28
CA HIS A 128 0.68 8.63 1.13
C HIS A 128 -0.60 9.49 1.27
N HIS A 129 -0.95 9.90 2.49
CA HIS A 129 -2.14 10.71 2.76
C HIS A 129 -2.08 12.12 2.16
N ASP A 130 -0.89 12.62 1.80
CA ASP A 130 -0.70 13.90 1.09
C ASP A 130 -1.07 13.82 -0.40
N GLY A 131 -1.41 12.63 -0.90
CA GLY A 131 -1.88 12.39 -2.26
C GLY A 131 -0.78 12.44 -3.33
N PHE A 132 0.49 12.64 -2.97
CA PHE A 132 1.58 12.70 -3.95
C PHE A 132 1.93 11.29 -4.46
N ALA A 133 1.79 11.07 -5.77
CA ALA A 133 2.06 9.77 -6.37
C ALA A 133 3.54 9.61 -6.80
N LEU A 134 4.17 8.49 -6.43
CA LEU A 134 5.55 8.16 -6.83
C LEU A 134 5.67 7.57 -8.25
N TYR A 135 4.65 7.76 -9.08
CA TYR A 135 4.58 7.24 -10.44
C TYR A 135 3.70 8.13 -11.33
N ASP A 136 3.80 7.96 -12.66
CA ASP A 136 2.95 8.67 -13.62
C ASP A 136 1.49 8.18 -13.52
N THR A 137 0.57 9.11 -13.23
CA THR A 137 -0.85 8.82 -13.08
C THR A 137 -1.70 10.03 -13.41
N PRO A 138 -2.77 9.88 -14.21
CA PRO A 138 -3.68 10.97 -14.53
C PRO A 138 -4.57 11.38 -13.35
N PHE A 139 -4.58 10.60 -12.27
CA PHE A 139 -5.40 10.87 -11.08
C PHE A 139 -4.75 11.91 -10.15
N SER A 140 -3.43 12.11 -10.23
CA SER A 140 -2.70 13.14 -9.48
C SER A 140 -1.98 14.12 -10.42
N PRO A 141 -2.70 14.89 -11.25
CA PRO A 141 -2.09 15.80 -12.22
C PRO A 141 -1.33 16.92 -11.50
N ASN A 142 -0.10 17.18 -11.95
CA ASN A 142 0.88 18.09 -11.34
C ASN A 142 1.22 17.77 -9.88
N TRP A 143 0.90 16.56 -9.43
CA TRP A 143 1.10 16.10 -8.05
C TRP A 143 1.62 14.66 -8.02
N ASN A 144 2.56 14.39 -8.93
CA ASN A 144 3.24 13.11 -9.05
C ASN A 144 4.71 13.29 -9.44
N SER A 145 5.54 12.29 -9.12
CA SER A 145 7.00 12.33 -9.31
C SER A 145 7.48 12.41 -10.75
N VAL A 146 6.60 12.17 -11.73
CA VAL A 146 6.93 12.26 -13.16
C VAL A 146 6.72 13.68 -13.68
N GLU A 147 5.70 14.37 -13.19
CA GLU A 147 5.38 15.75 -13.62
C GLU A 147 6.10 16.83 -12.80
N VAL A 148 6.44 16.57 -11.54
CA VAL A 148 7.12 17.54 -10.67
C VAL A 148 8.16 16.86 -9.78
N GLY A 149 9.25 17.57 -9.50
CA GLY A 149 10.33 17.09 -8.64
C GLY A 149 11.29 16.16 -9.37
N PRO A 150 11.23 14.83 -9.19
CA PRO A 150 12.22 13.90 -9.75
C PRO A 150 12.19 13.79 -11.27
N ASN A 151 11.06 14.12 -11.92
CA ASN A 151 10.80 13.85 -13.33
C ASN A 151 11.05 12.38 -13.70
N ARG A 152 10.62 11.47 -12.82
CA ARG A 152 10.99 10.05 -12.86
C ARG A 152 9.88 9.18 -12.29
N ASN A 153 9.63 8.02 -12.91
CA ASN A 153 8.71 7.02 -12.37
C ASN A 153 9.41 6.21 -11.29
N LEU A 154 9.35 6.67 -10.03
CA LEU A 154 10.12 6.09 -8.93
C LEU A 154 9.68 4.65 -8.60
N VAL A 155 8.37 4.37 -8.64
CA VAL A 155 7.85 3.01 -8.45
C VAL A 155 8.34 2.09 -9.56
N GLY A 156 8.19 2.49 -10.82
CA GLY A 156 8.59 1.70 -11.98
C GLY A 156 10.08 1.38 -11.96
N ASP A 157 10.93 2.39 -11.72
CA ASP A 157 12.38 2.22 -11.69
C ASP A 157 12.85 1.29 -10.57
N LEU A 158 12.27 1.39 -9.37
CA LEU A 158 12.58 0.48 -8.28
C LEU A 158 12.13 -0.95 -8.60
N PHE A 159 10.87 -1.13 -9.05
CA PHE A 159 10.31 -2.45 -9.33
C PHE A 159 11.07 -3.16 -10.46
N ASP A 160 11.43 -2.44 -11.51
CA ASP A 160 12.22 -2.98 -12.61
C ASP A 160 13.61 -3.45 -12.16
N SER A 161 14.28 -2.66 -11.32
CA SER A 161 15.58 -3.04 -10.75
C SER A 161 15.45 -4.27 -9.84
N MET A 162 14.47 -4.25 -8.92
CA MET A 162 14.24 -5.35 -7.99
C MET A 162 13.94 -6.66 -8.71
N ARG A 163 13.11 -6.65 -9.76
CA ARG A 163 12.82 -7.83 -10.60
C ARG A 163 14.03 -8.37 -11.34
N LYS A 164 14.92 -7.48 -11.80
CA LYS A 164 16.13 -7.87 -12.55
C LYS A 164 17.20 -8.46 -11.65
N ARG A 165 17.26 -8.03 -10.39
CA ARG A 165 18.41 -8.27 -9.50
C ARG A 165 18.12 -9.20 -8.33
N THR A 166 16.87 -9.35 -7.95
CA THR A 166 16.46 -10.05 -6.74
C THR A 166 15.31 -11.04 -7.00
N ASN A 167 15.09 -11.96 -6.07
CA ASN A 167 13.90 -12.81 -6.04
C ASN A 167 12.89 -12.32 -4.98
N MET A 168 13.00 -11.07 -4.53
CA MET A 168 12.13 -10.52 -3.50
C MET A 168 10.73 -10.22 -4.07
N ARG A 169 9.72 -10.35 -3.20
CA ARG A 169 8.34 -9.96 -3.51
C ARG A 169 8.17 -8.44 -3.39
N LEU A 170 7.33 -7.85 -4.23
CA LEU A 170 7.23 -6.41 -4.39
C LEU A 170 5.85 -5.91 -4.00
N GLY A 171 5.78 -5.18 -2.90
CA GLY A 171 4.56 -4.58 -2.38
C GLY A 171 4.47 -3.09 -2.64
N LEU A 172 3.24 -2.60 -2.74
CA LEU A 172 2.94 -1.17 -2.78
C LEU A 172 1.96 -0.82 -1.67
N TYR A 173 2.34 0.20 -0.91
CA TYR A 173 1.43 0.88 -0.02
C TYR A 173 0.63 1.92 -0.78
N HIS A 174 -0.66 2.05 -0.45
CA HIS A 174 -1.52 3.08 -1.00
C HIS A 174 -2.50 3.58 0.06
N SER A 175 -2.40 4.88 0.39
CA SER A 175 -3.37 5.53 1.27
C SER A 175 -4.75 5.62 0.62
N LEU A 176 -5.77 5.09 1.30
CA LEU A 176 -7.17 5.20 0.92
C LEU A 176 -7.66 6.65 0.99
N MET A 177 -7.19 7.42 1.96
CA MET A 177 -7.55 8.83 2.13
C MET A 177 -6.57 9.80 1.45
N GLU A 178 -7.02 11.05 1.26
CA GLU A 178 -6.17 12.19 0.88
C GLU A 178 -6.62 13.47 1.59
N TRP A 179 -5.79 14.00 2.50
CA TRP A 179 -6.19 15.08 3.41
C TRP A 179 -6.77 16.30 2.69
N SER A 180 -6.12 16.74 1.61
CA SER A 180 -6.48 17.96 0.89
C SER A 180 -7.24 17.72 -0.42
N HIS A 181 -7.62 16.47 -0.74
CA HIS A 181 -8.33 16.19 -2.00
C HIS A 181 -9.78 16.74 -1.95
N PRO A 182 -10.20 17.62 -2.89
CA PRO A 182 -11.49 18.30 -2.82
C PRO A 182 -12.70 17.36 -2.74
N LEU A 183 -12.67 16.24 -3.48
CA LEU A 183 -13.74 15.25 -3.42
C LEU A 183 -13.82 14.55 -2.05
N TYR A 184 -12.68 14.26 -1.41
CA TYR A 184 -12.67 13.58 -0.12
C TYR A 184 -13.20 14.51 0.97
N VAL A 185 -12.73 15.76 0.99
CA VAL A 185 -13.23 16.81 1.90
C VAL A 185 -14.73 17.04 1.69
N SER A 186 -15.19 17.11 0.44
CA SER A 186 -16.61 17.28 0.12
C SER A 186 -17.46 16.08 0.55
N ASP A 187 -16.97 14.86 0.34
CA ASP A 187 -17.64 13.64 0.76
C ASP A 187 -17.80 13.58 2.27
N ILE A 188 -16.76 13.97 3.02
CA ILE A 188 -16.81 14.04 4.47
C ILE A 188 -17.89 15.03 4.93
N ALA A 189 -17.91 16.23 4.34
CA ALA A 189 -18.83 17.29 4.73
C ALA A 189 -20.29 16.96 4.39
N ASN A 190 -20.53 16.27 3.28
CA ASN A 190 -21.88 16.06 2.72
C ASN A 190 -22.42 14.63 2.88
N GLY A 191 -21.60 13.69 3.37
CA GLY A 191 -21.97 12.28 3.45
C GLY A 191 -22.13 11.63 2.07
N THR A 192 -21.35 12.08 1.08
CA THR A 192 -21.34 11.50 -0.29
C THR A 192 -20.18 10.52 -0.46
N ARG A 193 -20.00 9.98 -1.67
CA ARG A 193 -19.00 8.93 -1.99
C ARG A 193 -18.36 9.13 -3.38
N ASN A 194 -18.14 10.37 -3.79
CA ASN A 194 -17.61 10.68 -5.11
C ASN A 194 -16.10 10.40 -5.22
N PHE A 195 -15.36 10.59 -4.13
CA PHE A 195 -13.91 10.40 -4.09
C PHE A 195 -13.50 8.95 -4.34
N PRO A 196 -14.07 7.95 -3.65
CA PRO A 196 -13.72 6.55 -3.90
C PRO A 196 -13.99 6.13 -5.35
N GLU A 197 -15.13 6.53 -5.91
CA GLU A 197 -15.58 6.11 -7.24
C GLU A 197 -14.80 6.77 -8.39
N SER A 198 -14.48 8.05 -8.26
CA SER A 198 -13.90 8.84 -9.35
C SER A 198 -12.38 8.94 -9.28
N HIS A 199 -11.79 8.67 -8.12
CA HIS A 199 -10.36 8.89 -7.87
C HIS A 199 -9.68 7.63 -7.32
N LEU A 200 -10.02 7.21 -6.10
CA LEU A 200 -9.29 6.14 -5.40
C LEU A 200 -9.33 4.80 -6.13
N LEU A 201 -10.53 4.27 -6.42
CA LEU A 201 -10.68 2.93 -6.98
C LEU A 201 -10.08 2.81 -8.39
N PRO A 202 -10.29 3.77 -9.31
CA PRO A 202 -9.58 3.78 -10.59
C PRO A 202 -8.06 3.85 -10.44
N MET A 203 -7.55 4.69 -9.54
CA MET A 203 -6.12 4.85 -9.30
C MET A 203 -5.47 3.58 -8.73
N MET A 204 -6.14 2.88 -7.80
CA MET A 204 -5.65 1.61 -7.26
C MET A 204 -5.66 0.50 -8.32
N ARG A 205 -6.65 0.47 -9.23
CA ARG A 205 -6.66 -0.47 -10.36
C ARG A 205 -5.50 -0.22 -11.31
N GLU A 206 -5.27 1.04 -11.66
CA GLU A 206 -4.12 1.46 -12.47
C GLU A 206 -2.81 1.05 -11.80
N LEU A 207 -2.67 1.25 -10.49
CA LEU A 207 -1.47 0.86 -9.73
C LEU A 207 -1.19 -0.65 -9.87
N VAL A 208 -2.21 -1.47 -9.68
CA VAL A 208 -2.10 -2.93 -9.78
C VAL A 208 -1.79 -3.37 -11.21
N GLU A 209 -2.45 -2.79 -12.21
CA GLU A 209 -2.25 -3.14 -13.62
C GLU A 209 -0.88 -2.71 -14.16
N LYS A 210 -0.40 -1.53 -13.76
CA LYS A 210 0.92 -1.03 -14.18
C LYS A 210 2.05 -1.80 -13.54
N PHE A 211 1.94 -2.07 -12.24
CA PHE A 211 3.08 -2.52 -11.44
C PHE A 211 3.01 -3.95 -10.97
N ASN A 212 1.92 -4.68 -11.15
CA ASN A 212 1.78 -6.08 -10.75
C ASN A 212 2.42 -6.37 -9.36
N PRO A 213 1.99 -5.70 -8.28
CA PRO A 213 2.56 -5.91 -6.96
C PRO A 213 2.11 -7.25 -6.37
N ASP A 214 3.01 -7.92 -5.64
CA ASP A 214 2.71 -9.10 -4.83
C ASP A 214 1.91 -8.73 -3.56
N ILE A 215 2.02 -7.49 -3.08
CA ILE A 215 1.30 -6.99 -1.89
C ILE A 215 0.63 -5.66 -2.23
N VAL A 216 -0.68 -5.55 -1.97
CA VAL A 216 -1.39 -4.27 -1.94
C VAL A 216 -1.68 -3.93 -0.48
N TRP A 217 -0.95 -2.95 0.05
CA TRP A 217 -0.99 -2.56 1.46
C TRP A 217 -1.79 -1.25 1.59
N SER A 218 -3.01 -1.31 2.08
CA SER A 218 -3.88 -0.11 2.22
C SER A 218 -3.74 0.54 3.58
N ASP A 219 -4.12 1.81 3.71
CA ASP A 219 -4.10 2.54 4.99
C ASP A 219 -5.00 3.76 4.96
N GLY A 220 -5.20 4.41 6.10
CA GLY A 220 -6.02 5.61 6.21
C GLY A 220 -7.52 5.33 6.14
N GLU A 221 -7.93 4.11 6.48
CA GLU A 221 -9.32 3.66 6.57
C GLU A 221 -10.09 4.28 7.74
N TRP A 222 -9.37 4.94 8.66
CA TRP A 222 -9.79 5.24 10.04
C TRP A 222 -11.14 5.95 10.18
N ASP A 223 -11.54 6.81 9.25
CA ASP A 223 -12.74 7.63 9.38
C ASP A 223 -13.96 7.07 8.63
N ARG A 224 -13.81 5.95 7.91
CA ARG A 224 -14.84 5.43 7.01
C ARG A 224 -14.90 3.92 6.93
N THR A 225 -16.09 3.41 6.63
CA THR A 225 -16.33 1.98 6.44
C THR A 225 -15.96 1.52 5.02
N TYR A 226 -15.86 0.21 4.83
CA TYR A 226 -15.58 -0.45 3.56
C TYR A 226 -16.62 -0.10 2.49
N GLN A 227 -17.85 0.21 2.89
CA GLN A 227 -18.89 0.65 1.96
C GLN A 227 -18.53 2.01 1.35
N TYR A 228 -18.00 2.95 2.12
CA TYR A 228 -17.50 4.21 1.59
C TYR A 228 -16.29 3.96 0.70
N TRP A 229 -15.26 3.26 1.20
CA TRP A 229 -14.04 3.00 0.42
C TRP A 229 -14.28 2.18 -0.85
N GLY A 230 -15.32 1.35 -0.87
CA GLY A 230 -15.54 0.36 -1.92
C GLY A 230 -14.58 -0.81 -1.85
N SER A 231 -14.10 -1.12 -0.64
CA SER A 231 -13.03 -2.09 -0.44
C SER A 231 -13.42 -3.46 -0.98
N THR A 232 -14.66 -3.92 -0.73
CA THR A 232 -15.08 -5.24 -1.22
C THR A 232 -15.22 -5.28 -2.74
N GLN A 233 -15.60 -4.18 -3.40
CA GLN A 233 -15.63 -4.08 -4.86
C GLN A 233 -14.21 -4.11 -5.44
N PHE A 234 -13.26 -3.42 -4.81
CA PHE A 234 -11.85 -3.48 -5.20
C PHE A 234 -11.28 -4.88 -5.03
N LEU A 235 -11.43 -5.47 -3.84
CA LEU A 235 -10.88 -6.78 -3.51
C LEU A 235 -11.49 -7.90 -4.38
N ALA A 236 -12.80 -7.87 -4.67
CA ALA A 236 -13.42 -8.82 -5.59
C ALA A 236 -12.79 -8.74 -6.98
N TRP A 237 -12.60 -7.54 -7.53
CA TRP A 237 -11.88 -7.38 -8.79
C TRP A 237 -10.41 -7.84 -8.69
N LEU A 238 -9.72 -7.48 -7.61
CA LEU A 238 -8.34 -7.83 -7.37
C LEU A 238 -8.15 -9.36 -7.42
N TYR A 239 -9.11 -10.10 -6.87
CA TYR A 239 -9.06 -11.56 -6.77
C TYR A 239 -9.64 -12.30 -7.97
N ASN A 240 -10.48 -11.65 -8.79
CA ASN A 240 -11.07 -12.29 -9.97
C ASN A 240 -10.34 -11.96 -11.27
N GLU A 241 -9.94 -10.71 -11.45
CA GLU A 241 -9.63 -10.17 -12.78
C GLU A 241 -8.21 -9.61 -12.88
N SER A 242 -7.65 -9.12 -11.77
CA SER A 242 -6.34 -8.47 -11.81
C SER A 242 -5.22 -9.40 -12.33
N PRO A 243 -4.11 -8.84 -12.84
CA PRO A 243 -2.95 -9.63 -13.27
C PRO A 243 -2.23 -10.34 -12.13
N VAL A 244 -2.51 -9.97 -10.87
CA VAL A 244 -1.87 -10.52 -9.67
C VAL A 244 -2.80 -11.41 -8.84
N ARG A 245 -4.01 -11.66 -9.34
CA ARG A 245 -5.09 -12.37 -8.63
C ARG A 245 -4.67 -13.69 -7.99
N ASP A 246 -3.71 -14.41 -8.58
CA ASP A 246 -3.30 -15.74 -8.13
C ASP A 246 -2.32 -15.71 -6.94
N HIS A 247 -1.68 -14.57 -6.66
CA HIS A 247 -0.61 -14.48 -5.66
C HIS A 247 -0.64 -13.24 -4.78
N VAL A 248 -1.49 -12.25 -5.07
CA VAL A 248 -1.56 -11.01 -4.29
C VAL A 248 -2.01 -11.24 -2.86
N VAL A 249 -1.37 -10.52 -1.95
CA VAL A 249 -1.67 -10.41 -0.52
C VAL A 249 -2.16 -9.00 -0.22
N VAL A 250 -3.10 -8.87 0.72
CA VAL A 250 -3.55 -7.59 1.26
C VAL A 250 -3.48 -7.59 2.78
N ASN A 251 -3.33 -6.42 3.39
CA ASN A 251 -3.43 -6.23 4.84
C ASN A 251 -4.90 -6.03 5.28
N ASP A 252 -5.15 -5.83 6.57
CA ASP A 252 -6.48 -5.71 7.20
C ASP A 252 -7.06 -4.28 7.24
N ARG A 253 -6.44 -3.32 6.54
CA ARG A 253 -6.78 -1.88 6.61
C ARG A 253 -7.76 -1.43 5.53
N TRP A 254 -8.91 -2.08 5.49
CA TRP A 254 -9.94 -1.85 4.47
C TRP A 254 -11.26 -1.33 5.04
N ASP A 255 -11.38 -1.25 6.37
CA ASP A 255 -12.55 -0.78 7.10
C ASP A 255 -12.13 -0.16 8.44
N MET A 256 -12.74 0.95 8.83
CA MET A 256 -12.49 1.57 10.15
C MET A 256 -12.74 0.66 11.36
N ASN A 257 -13.54 -0.40 11.21
CA ASN A 257 -13.88 -1.38 12.24
C ASN A 257 -13.08 -2.68 12.10
N ARG A 258 -11.90 -2.62 11.47
CA ARG A 258 -10.93 -3.72 11.43
C ARG A 258 -10.63 -4.28 12.84
N PRO A 259 -10.26 -5.57 12.95
CA PRO A 259 -10.07 -6.54 11.87
C PRO A 259 -11.34 -7.34 11.50
N ALA A 260 -12.51 -7.01 12.07
CA ALA A 260 -13.70 -7.89 12.08
C ALA A 260 -14.24 -8.29 10.69
N GLN A 261 -13.88 -7.57 9.63
CA GLN A 261 -14.35 -7.84 8.28
C GLN A 261 -13.38 -8.70 7.46
N CYS A 262 -12.11 -8.83 7.89
CA CYS A 262 -11.08 -9.54 7.13
C CYS A 262 -10.21 -10.45 8.01
N GLU A 263 -10.83 -11.47 8.60
CA GLU A 263 -10.17 -12.37 9.55
C GLU A 263 -9.16 -13.32 8.88
N ARG A 264 -9.53 -13.97 7.78
CA ARG A 264 -8.74 -15.04 7.15
C ARG A 264 -8.13 -14.67 5.81
N SER A 265 -8.71 -13.68 5.13
CA SER A 265 -8.30 -13.28 3.79
C SER A 265 -7.31 -12.13 3.74
N CYS A 266 -7.01 -11.50 4.89
CA CYS A 266 -6.06 -10.40 5.04
C CYS A 266 -5.00 -10.71 6.10
N VAL A 267 -3.82 -10.11 5.92
CA VAL A 267 -2.78 -10.09 6.96
C VAL A 267 -3.13 -9.02 7.99
N HIS A 268 -3.20 -9.42 9.26
CA HIS A 268 -3.50 -8.49 10.36
C HIS A 268 -2.27 -7.63 10.66
N THR A 269 -2.42 -6.31 10.69
CA THR A 269 -1.29 -5.40 10.91
C THR A 269 -1.30 -4.82 12.31
N VAL A 270 -0.14 -4.77 12.94
CA VAL A 270 0.06 -4.06 14.21
C VAL A 270 1.23 -3.08 14.07
N GLU A 271 1.15 -1.91 14.70
CA GLU A 271 2.20 -0.89 14.62
C GLU A 271 2.85 -0.65 15.97
N SER A 272 4.16 -0.87 16.09
CA SER A 272 4.98 -0.48 17.25
C SER A 272 4.48 -0.94 18.64
N GLU A 273 3.46 -1.80 18.71
CA GLU A 273 2.80 -2.24 19.94
C GLU A 273 3.28 -3.64 20.35
N ALA A 274 3.88 -3.71 21.54
CA ALA A 274 4.15 -4.99 22.18
C ALA A 274 2.84 -5.60 22.70
N GLY A 275 2.27 -6.59 22.00
CA GLY A 275 1.19 -7.43 22.54
C GLY A 275 -0.14 -7.42 21.79
N GLY A 276 -0.25 -6.78 20.62
CA GLY A 276 -1.46 -6.76 19.78
C GLY A 276 -1.65 -7.99 18.87
N PHE A 277 -0.83 -9.02 19.01
CA PHE A 277 -0.81 -10.18 18.10
C PHE A 277 -1.80 -11.26 18.52
N ASP A 278 -2.65 -11.66 17.57
CA ASP A 278 -3.46 -12.87 17.66
C ASP A 278 -2.71 -14.04 16.98
N PRO A 279 -2.26 -15.06 17.74
CA PRO A 279 -1.53 -16.19 17.18
C PRO A 279 -2.38 -17.07 16.26
N ASP A 280 -3.71 -16.94 16.29
CA ASP A 280 -4.62 -17.72 15.44
C ASP A 280 -4.77 -17.12 14.04
N HIS A 281 -4.25 -15.91 13.81
CA HIS A 281 -4.27 -15.20 12.53
C HIS A 281 -2.86 -14.93 12.01
N ILE A 282 -2.71 -14.80 10.68
CA ILE A 282 -1.45 -14.31 10.12
C ILE A 282 -1.40 -12.81 10.37
N TRP A 283 -0.28 -12.36 10.92
CA TRP A 283 -0.05 -10.96 11.21
C TRP A 283 1.31 -10.49 10.72
N GLU A 284 1.42 -9.18 10.56
CA GLU A 284 2.64 -8.43 10.25
C GLU A 284 2.75 -7.29 11.28
N GLU A 285 3.83 -7.27 12.04
CA GLU A 285 4.18 -6.07 12.83
C GLU A 285 5.03 -5.18 11.96
N CYS A 286 4.60 -3.93 11.84
CA CYS A 286 5.36 -2.89 11.21
C CYS A 286 5.96 -2.03 12.30
N ARG A 287 7.25 -1.73 12.18
CA ARG A 287 7.91 -0.71 12.99
C ARG A 287 9.03 -0.01 12.24
N THR A 288 9.35 1.17 12.73
CA THR A 288 10.43 2.01 12.21
C THR A 288 11.77 1.60 12.85
N MET A 289 12.88 1.89 12.18
CA MET A 289 14.21 1.66 12.76
C MET A 289 14.64 2.74 13.77
N SER A 290 13.96 3.89 13.77
CA SER A 290 14.40 5.11 14.46
C SER A 290 13.38 5.55 15.52
N ASN A 291 12.50 6.48 15.19
CA ASN A 291 11.45 7.00 16.04
C ASN A 291 10.20 6.12 15.85
N PRO A 292 9.65 5.49 16.92
CA PRO A 292 8.52 4.58 16.81
C PRO A 292 7.25 5.17 16.19
N LEU A 293 7.19 6.49 16.02
CA LEU A 293 6.05 7.23 15.51
C LEU A 293 6.30 7.93 14.16
N SER A 294 7.51 7.93 13.61
CA SER A 294 7.82 8.59 12.33
C SER A 294 8.33 7.60 11.31
N TRP A 295 7.62 7.50 10.19
CA TRP A 295 7.94 6.56 9.12
C TRP A 295 8.73 7.19 7.97
N GLY A 296 8.49 8.48 7.69
CA GLY A 296 9.06 9.20 6.54
C GLY A 296 10.08 10.29 6.82
#